data_AF-A0A651FPZ4-F1
#
_entry.id   AF-A0A651FPZ4-F1
#
_cell.length_a   1.000
_cell.length_b   1.000
_cell.length_c   1.000
_cell.angle_alpha   90.00
_cell.angle_beta   90.00
_cell.angle_gamma   90.00
#
_symmetry.space_group_name_H-M   'P 1'
#
loop_
_entity.id
_entity.type
_entity.pdbx_description
1 polymer ?
#
loop_
_entity_poly.entity_id
_entity_poly.type
_entity_poly.pdbx_seq_one_letter_code
_entity_poly.pdbx_strand_id
1 'polypeptide(L)'
;MSADKKIDFVLQFPEGNFLIAGGTPYFHPEGSDKAYLGWGEKKELLGKFHHKIETRAEEFKKYDLTYEVEDGELIAARLITPFNRSAGKLADEATVAKLNDDLENGRLELKGRARPPHITRAAKFGDGRLLLLVDGLKTESRHTLLVGTPGNYEEIGLKNGIQGGSSFYYKTENDTDLALPYGNGETPQYGNEYLAYIPVDNAQDLAAFGVDFTAPDPHLDPFCKEMENRKPASAPGKGFTR
;
A
#
# COMPACT_ATOMS: atom_id res chain seq x y z
N MET A 1 5.91 15.49 9.01
CA MET A 1 5.25 16.69 8.42
C MET A 1 5.24 16.48 6.92
N SER A 2 4.10 16.14 6.32
CA SER A 2 4.01 15.96 4.86
C SER A 2 3.93 17.33 4.20
N ALA A 3 4.62 17.52 3.08
CA ALA A 3 4.44 18.69 2.22
C ALA A 3 2.94 18.98 2.02
N ASP A 4 2.54 20.25 2.13
CA ASP A 4 1.17 20.73 1.97
C ASP A 4 0.58 20.15 0.68
N LYS A 5 -0.27 19.12 0.83
CA LYS A 5 -0.98 18.55 -0.31
C LYS A 5 -2.19 19.45 -0.55
N LYS A 6 -2.08 20.35 -1.53
CA LYS A 6 -3.21 21.14 -2.03
C LYS A 6 -3.81 20.43 -3.25
N ILE A 7 -5.14 20.43 -3.35
CA ILE A 7 -5.86 20.02 -4.56
C ILE A 7 -5.83 21.20 -5.53
N ASP A 8 -5.20 21.01 -6.69
CA ASP A 8 -5.03 22.00 -7.75
C ASP A 8 -6.35 22.20 -8.51
N PHE A 9 -6.96 21.10 -8.94
CA PHE A 9 -8.25 21.08 -9.61
C PHE A 9 -8.89 19.69 -9.53
N VAL A 10 -10.16 19.61 -9.90
CA VAL A 10 -10.96 18.37 -9.84
C VAL A 10 -11.60 18.09 -11.19
N LEU A 11 -11.39 16.87 -11.68
CA LEU A 11 -12.07 16.34 -12.86
C LEU A 11 -13.27 15.51 -12.41
N GLN A 12 -14.47 15.92 -12.81
CA GLN A 12 -15.71 15.22 -12.48
C GLN A 12 -16.11 14.31 -13.64
N PHE A 13 -16.33 13.03 -13.33
CA PHE A 13 -16.88 12.02 -14.23
C PHE A 13 -18.13 11.38 -13.61
N PRO A 14 -19.02 10.77 -14.42
CA PRO A 14 -20.15 10.00 -13.90
C PRO A 14 -19.76 8.90 -12.91
N GLU A 15 -18.55 8.36 -13.04
CA GLU A 15 -18.04 7.29 -12.19
C GLU A 15 -17.36 7.77 -10.92
N GLY A 16 -17.13 9.08 -10.78
CA GLY A 16 -16.52 9.70 -9.61
C GLY A 16 -15.56 10.84 -9.97
N ASN A 17 -14.94 11.40 -8.93
CA ASN A 17 -14.07 12.57 -9.08
C ASN A 17 -12.60 12.16 -9.09
N PHE A 18 -11.77 12.84 -9.89
CA PHE A 18 -10.32 12.77 -9.78
C PHE A 18 -9.80 14.10 -9.25
N LEU A 19 -9.24 14.08 -8.05
CA LEU A 19 -8.56 15.20 -7.41
C LEU A 19 -7.11 15.23 -7.92
N ILE A 20 -6.70 16.30 -8.58
CA ILE A 20 -5.31 16.48 -9.01
C ILE A 20 -4.60 17.29 -7.94
N ALA A 21 -3.59 16.71 -7.30
CA ALA A 21 -2.79 17.37 -6.25
C ALA A 21 -1.30 17.21 -6.54
N GLY A 22 -0.61 18.32 -6.79
CA GLY A 22 0.79 18.32 -7.23
C GLY A 22 0.99 17.55 -8.53
N GLY A 23 0.01 17.61 -9.44
CA GLY A 23 0.00 16.86 -10.70
C GLY A 23 -0.21 15.34 -10.55
N THR A 24 -0.55 14.86 -9.35
CA THR A 24 -0.84 13.45 -9.07
C THR A 24 -2.35 13.23 -8.98
N PRO A 25 -2.94 12.27 -9.71
CA PRO A 25 -4.36 12.00 -9.64
C PRO A 25 -4.71 11.15 -8.41
N TYR A 26 -5.77 11.53 -7.70
CA TYR A 26 -6.42 10.74 -6.65
C TYR A 26 -7.89 10.52 -7.02
N PHE A 27 -8.33 9.27 -7.06
CA PHE A 27 -9.74 8.96 -7.25
C PHE A 27 -10.52 9.18 -5.94
N HIS A 28 -11.56 10.00 -5.99
CA HIS A 28 -12.46 10.29 -4.88
C HIS A 28 -13.85 9.71 -5.19
N PRO A 29 -14.22 8.57 -4.56
CA PRO A 29 -15.56 8.03 -4.67
C PRO A 29 -16.59 9.01 -4.11
N GLU A 30 -17.78 9.02 -4.70
CA GLU A 30 -18.87 9.87 -4.21
C GLU A 30 -19.20 9.54 -2.74
N GLY A 31 -19.32 10.57 -1.90
CA GLY A 31 -19.65 10.42 -0.47
C GLY A 31 -18.52 9.89 0.42
N SER A 32 -17.33 9.64 -0.11
CA SER A 32 -16.16 9.17 0.65
C SER A 32 -15.45 10.32 1.38
N ASP A 33 -14.91 10.06 2.56
CA ASP A 33 -13.96 10.90 3.30
C ASP A 33 -12.50 10.63 2.87
N LYS A 34 -12.29 9.78 1.87
CA LYS A 34 -10.98 9.34 1.37
C LYS A 34 -10.88 9.46 -0.14
N ALA A 35 -9.73 9.91 -0.63
CA ALA A 35 -9.37 9.84 -2.04
C ALA A 35 -8.07 9.03 -2.24
N TYR A 36 -8.07 8.14 -3.22
CA TYR A 36 -7.08 7.08 -3.38
C TYR A 36 -6.16 7.35 -4.55
N LEU A 37 -4.85 7.22 -4.34
CA LEU A 37 -3.83 7.48 -5.35
C LEU A 37 -4.08 6.70 -6.64
N GLY A 38 -4.26 7.39 -7.76
CA GLY A 38 -4.29 6.81 -9.10
C GLY A 38 -2.88 6.41 -9.53
N TRP A 39 -2.44 5.22 -9.11
CA TRP A 39 -1.08 4.75 -9.35
C TRP A 39 -0.89 4.21 -10.76
N GLY A 40 0.14 4.66 -11.49
CA GLY A 40 0.60 3.97 -12.70
C GLY A 40 1.42 4.84 -13.66
N GLU A 41 1.49 4.46 -14.93
CA GLU A 41 2.36 5.12 -15.92
C GLU A 41 1.79 6.50 -16.28
N LYS A 42 2.56 7.56 -16.02
CA LYS A 42 2.27 8.93 -16.48
C LYS A 42 3.01 9.18 -17.79
N LYS A 43 2.29 9.62 -18.82
CA LYS A 43 2.86 10.20 -20.04
C LYS A 43 2.35 11.62 -20.21
N GLU A 44 3.26 12.51 -20.50
CA GLU A 44 2.96 13.90 -20.84
C GLU A 44 3.35 14.13 -22.30
N LEU A 45 2.39 14.56 -23.11
CA LEU A 45 2.57 14.78 -24.55
C LEU A 45 1.87 16.07 -24.94
N LEU A 46 2.64 17.14 -25.19
CA LEU A 46 2.12 18.41 -25.71
C LEU A 46 0.94 18.97 -24.90
N GLY A 47 1.10 19.12 -23.58
CA GLY A 47 0.04 19.63 -22.69
C GLY A 47 -1.02 18.60 -22.27
N LYS A 48 -1.01 17.40 -22.88
CA LYS A 48 -1.90 16.30 -22.52
C LYS A 48 -1.25 15.40 -21.48
N PHE A 49 -1.96 15.19 -20.39
CA PHE A 49 -1.61 14.24 -19.34
C PHE A 49 -2.40 12.96 -19.54
N HIS A 50 -1.69 11.85 -19.65
CA HIS A 50 -2.25 10.52 -19.73
C HIS A 50 -1.71 9.66 -18.59
N HIS A 51 -2.63 9.14 -17.78
CA HIS A 51 -2.34 8.30 -16.63
C HIS A 51 -2.96 6.93 -16.85
N LYS A 52 -2.12 5.89 -16.86
CA LYS A 52 -2.54 4.50 -16.89
C LYS A 52 -2.64 3.97 -15.47
N ILE A 53 -3.79 4.14 -14.85
CA ILE A 53 -4.00 3.82 -13.44
C ILE A 53 -4.21 2.31 -13.27
N GLU A 54 -3.37 1.67 -12.47
CA GLU A 54 -3.45 0.25 -12.12
C GLU A 54 -4.62 -0.03 -11.19
N THR A 55 -5.18 -1.24 -11.34
CA THR A 55 -6.41 -1.70 -10.70
C THR A 55 -6.10 -2.96 -9.89
N ARG A 56 -6.83 -3.19 -8.79
CA ARG A 56 -6.66 -4.40 -7.96
C ARG A 56 -7.62 -5.53 -8.34
N ALA A 57 -8.60 -5.26 -9.20
CA ALA A 57 -9.51 -6.29 -9.67
C ALA A 57 -8.75 -7.42 -10.41
N GLU A 58 -8.96 -8.69 -10.03
CA GLU A 58 -8.36 -9.84 -10.74
C GLU A 58 -8.79 -9.89 -12.22
N GLU A 59 -9.93 -9.30 -12.55
CA GLU A 59 -10.53 -9.27 -13.89
C GLU A 59 -10.04 -8.09 -14.75
N PHE A 60 -9.47 -7.03 -14.16
CA PHE A 60 -9.11 -5.80 -14.88
C PHE A 60 -7.69 -5.35 -14.55
N LYS A 61 -6.95 -4.87 -15.56
CA LYS A 61 -5.55 -4.48 -15.36
C LYS A 61 -5.33 -2.98 -15.20
N LYS A 62 -6.09 -2.10 -15.89
CA LYS A 62 -5.83 -0.64 -16.00
C LYS A 62 -7.06 0.21 -16.37
N TYR A 63 -7.07 1.47 -15.93
CA TYR A 63 -7.88 2.58 -16.47
C TYR A 63 -6.99 3.61 -17.17
N ASP A 64 -7.52 4.27 -18.21
CA ASP A 64 -6.83 5.38 -18.85
C ASP A 64 -7.55 6.69 -18.53
N LEU A 65 -6.95 7.50 -17.65
CA LEU A 65 -7.35 8.88 -17.39
C LEU A 65 -6.52 9.80 -18.27
N THR A 66 -7.17 10.53 -19.17
CA THR A 66 -6.51 11.52 -20.02
C THR A 66 -7.14 12.89 -19.81
N TYR A 67 -6.34 13.92 -19.57
CA TYR A 67 -6.84 15.29 -19.50
C TYR A 67 -5.84 16.30 -20.07
N GLU A 68 -6.35 17.44 -20.50
CA GLU A 68 -5.62 18.56 -21.09
C GLU A 68 -6.18 19.84 -20.51
N VAL A 69 -5.32 20.61 -19.84
CA VAL A 69 -5.65 21.90 -19.24
C VAL A 69 -4.70 22.93 -19.84
N GLU A 70 -5.26 24.00 -20.40
CA GLU A 70 -4.53 25.11 -21.02
C GLU A 70 -5.07 26.41 -20.43
N ASP A 71 -4.19 27.28 -19.93
CA ASP A 71 -4.54 28.57 -19.31
C ASP A 71 -5.63 28.51 -18.21
N GLY A 72 -5.69 27.38 -17.49
CA GLY A 72 -6.68 27.14 -16.43
C GLY A 72 -8.03 26.63 -16.91
N GLU A 73 -8.22 26.49 -18.22
CA GLU A 73 -9.40 25.91 -18.84
C GLU A 73 -9.18 24.44 -19.22
N LEU A 74 -10.21 23.62 -19.04
CA LEU A 74 -10.17 22.22 -19.49
C LEU A 74 -10.51 22.14 -20.96
N ILE A 75 -9.51 21.76 -21.76
CA ILE A 75 -9.67 21.51 -23.19
C ILE A 75 -10.37 20.17 -23.41
N ALA A 76 -9.94 19.13 -22.69
CA ALA A 76 -10.57 17.82 -22.73
C ALA A 76 -10.25 17.00 -21.48
N ALA A 77 -11.23 16.23 -21.00
CA ALA A 77 -11.00 15.13 -20.06
C ALA A 77 -11.73 13.87 -20.54
N ARG A 78 -11.06 12.73 -20.48
CA ARG A 78 -11.60 11.43 -20.86
C ARG A 78 -11.16 10.38 -19.86
N LEU A 79 -12.11 9.57 -19.43
CA LEU A 79 -11.90 8.39 -18.64
C LEU A 79 -12.30 7.19 -19.50
N ILE A 80 -11.37 6.29 -19.74
CA ILE A 80 -11.64 5.02 -20.41
C ILE A 80 -11.51 3.92 -19.35
N THR A 81 -12.62 3.25 -19.12
CA THR A 81 -12.71 2.03 -18.33
C THR A 81 -12.94 0.84 -19.25
N PRO A 82 -12.85 -0.41 -18.76
CA PRO A 82 -13.20 -1.59 -19.55
C PRO A 82 -14.65 -1.57 -20.06
N PHE A 83 -15.55 -0.86 -19.39
CA PHE A 83 -16.98 -0.87 -19.68
C PHE A 83 -17.44 0.36 -20.45
N ASN A 84 -16.90 1.52 -20.08
CA ASN A 84 -17.41 2.81 -20.51
C ASN A 84 -16.29 3.74 -20.94
N ARG A 85 -16.66 4.70 -21.77
CA ARG A 85 -15.84 5.86 -22.10
C ARG A 85 -16.62 7.11 -21.77
N SER A 86 -16.10 7.88 -20.82
CA SER A 86 -16.79 9.03 -20.24
C SER A 86 -16.00 10.31 -20.48
N ALA A 87 -16.70 11.39 -20.81
CA ALA A 87 -16.13 12.73 -20.85
C ALA A 87 -16.19 13.35 -19.46
N GLY A 88 -15.11 14.01 -19.06
CA GLY A 88 -15.03 14.71 -17.79
C GLY A 88 -15.24 16.22 -17.96
N LYS A 89 -15.53 16.89 -16.85
CA LYS A 89 -15.58 18.35 -16.75
C LYS A 89 -14.78 18.83 -15.54
N LEU A 90 -14.36 20.09 -15.53
CA LEU A 90 -13.81 20.69 -14.31
C LEU A 90 -14.93 20.93 -13.30
N ALA A 91 -14.62 20.68 -12.03
CA ALA A 91 -15.43 21.19 -10.94
C ALA A 91 -15.28 22.71 -10.85
N ASP A 92 -16.28 23.37 -10.26
CA ASP A 92 -16.20 24.80 -9.97
C ASP A 92 -15.21 25.11 -8.82
N GLU A 93 -14.80 26.37 -8.74
CA GLU A 93 -13.86 26.85 -7.71
C GLU A 93 -14.38 26.60 -6.29
N ALA A 94 -15.69 26.70 -6.08
CA ALA A 94 -16.32 26.47 -4.78
C ALA A 94 -16.14 25.01 -4.32
N THR A 95 -16.26 24.05 -5.24
CA THR A 95 -16.03 22.63 -4.98
C THR A 95 -14.56 22.37 -4.64
N VAL A 96 -13.63 22.95 -5.41
CA VAL A 96 -12.19 22.81 -5.15
C VAL A 96 -11.81 23.42 -3.81
N ALA A 97 -12.35 24.60 -3.47
CA ALA A 97 -12.13 25.26 -2.19
C ALA A 97 -12.66 24.44 -1.03
N LYS A 98 -13.88 23.89 -1.14
CA LYS A 98 -14.46 23.01 -0.12
C LYS A 98 -13.62 21.77 0.12
N LEU A 99 -13.17 21.10 -0.94
CA LEU A 99 -12.34 19.88 -0.81
C LEU A 99 -10.97 20.18 -0.20
N ASN A 100 -10.39 21.34 -0.48
CA ASN A 100 -9.17 21.78 0.18
C ASN A 100 -9.42 22.09 1.68
N ASP A 101 -10.53 22.73 2.03
CA ASP A 101 -10.92 22.95 3.44
C ASP A 101 -11.17 21.61 4.17
N ASP A 102 -11.81 20.65 3.50
CA ASP A 102 -11.99 19.31 4.04
C ASP A 102 -10.65 18.60 4.26
N LEU A 103 -9.67 18.78 3.35
CA LEU A 103 -8.33 18.21 3.47
C LEU A 103 -7.52 18.85 4.60
N GLU A 104 -7.57 20.18 4.73
CA GLU A 104 -6.88 20.94 5.78
C GLU A 104 -7.40 20.59 7.17
N ASN A 105 -8.72 20.39 7.29
CA ASN A 105 -9.37 20.02 8.55
C ASN A 105 -9.43 18.51 8.80
N GLY A 106 -8.81 17.67 7.96
CA GLY A 106 -8.79 16.21 8.12
C GLY A 106 -10.13 15.50 7.91
N ARG A 107 -11.11 16.17 7.27
CA ARG A 107 -12.39 15.56 6.83
C ARG A 107 -12.28 14.85 5.48
N LEU A 108 -11.18 15.09 4.76
CA LEU A 108 -10.78 14.37 3.56
C LEU A 108 -9.34 13.88 3.72
N GLU A 109 -9.07 12.61 3.41
CA GLU A 109 -7.72 12.05 3.45
C GLU A 109 -7.25 11.57 2.06
N LEU A 110 -6.07 12.04 1.64
CA LEU A 110 -5.40 11.55 0.43
C LEU A 110 -4.59 10.27 0.73
N LYS A 111 -5.19 9.11 0.47
CA LYS A 111 -4.61 7.79 0.68
C LYS A 111 -3.58 7.47 -0.41
N GLY A 112 -2.36 7.14 0.01
CA GLY A 112 -1.31 6.65 -0.86
C GLY A 112 -1.55 5.21 -1.34
N ARG A 113 -0.57 4.64 -2.04
CA ARG A 113 -0.60 3.22 -2.43
C ARG A 113 -0.65 2.35 -1.18
N ALA A 114 -1.68 1.49 -1.06
CA ALA A 114 -1.70 0.46 -0.03
C ALA A 114 -0.55 -0.53 -0.26
N ARG A 115 0.42 -0.50 0.65
CA ARG A 115 1.48 -1.51 0.77
C ARG A 115 1.16 -2.34 2.01
N PRO A 116 0.33 -3.38 1.89
CA PRO A 116 0.08 -4.25 3.03
C PRO A 116 1.41 -4.81 3.53
N PRO A 117 1.57 -4.95 4.85
CA PRO A 117 2.75 -5.56 5.40
C PRO A 117 2.87 -6.99 4.88
N HIS A 118 4.08 -7.43 4.60
CA HIS A 118 4.32 -8.78 4.11
C HIS A 118 5.63 -9.34 4.67
N ILE A 119 5.66 -10.66 4.84
CA ILE A 119 6.85 -11.35 5.30
C ILE A 119 7.81 -11.44 4.12
N THR A 120 8.97 -10.81 4.27
CA THR A 120 10.06 -10.91 3.30
C THR A 120 10.90 -12.16 3.57
N ARG A 121 11.11 -12.52 4.84
CA ARG A 121 11.87 -13.71 5.24
C ARG A 121 11.26 -14.35 6.48
N ALA A 122 11.34 -15.68 6.54
CA ALA A 122 10.99 -16.45 7.72
C ALA A 122 12.04 -17.53 7.97
N ALA A 123 12.35 -17.77 9.24
CA ALA A 123 13.22 -18.84 9.68
C ALA A 123 12.71 -19.41 11.01
N LYS A 124 13.14 -20.63 11.34
CA LYS A 124 12.72 -21.36 12.54
C LYS A 124 13.92 -21.75 13.38
N PHE A 125 13.85 -21.44 14.67
CA PHE A 125 14.81 -21.88 15.68
C PHE A 125 14.64 -23.38 15.98
N GLY A 126 15.68 -24.02 16.50
CA GLY A 126 15.62 -25.44 16.92
C GLY A 126 14.59 -25.70 18.03
N ASP A 127 14.31 -24.69 18.86
CA ASP A 127 13.31 -24.72 19.94
C ASP A 127 11.86 -24.53 19.46
N GLY A 128 11.65 -24.30 18.15
CA GLY A 128 10.33 -24.12 17.56
C GLY A 128 9.86 -22.67 17.42
N ARG A 129 10.58 -21.69 17.98
CA ARG A 129 10.31 -20.27 17.73
C ARG A 129 10.57 -19.92 16.26
N LEU A 130 9.96 -18.82 15.83
CA LEU A 130 10.05 -18.26 14.49
C LEU A 130 10.74 -16.91 14.54
N LEU A 131 11.52 -16.62 13.51
CA LEU A 131 12.12 -15.33 13.21
C LEU A 131 11.54 -14.84 11.89
N LEU A 132 10.88 -13.69 11.89
CA LEU A 132 10.19 -13.12 10.73
C LEU A 132 10.74 -11.73 10.45
N LEU A 133 11.09 -11.47 9.19
CA LEU A 133 11.41 -10.13 8.70
C LEU A 133 10.22 -9.62 7.89
N VAL A 134 9.51 -8.64 8.43
CA VAL A 134 8.30 -8.06 7.84
C VAL A 134 8.61 -6.69 7.26
N ASP A 135 8.23 -6.44 6.01
CA ASP A 135 8.27 -5.10 5.41
C ASP A 135 6.89 -4.44 5.52
N GLY A 136 6.87 -3.14 5.80
CA GLY A 136 5.65 -2.33 5.82
C GLY A 136 4.77 -2.48 7.07
N LEU A 137 5.24 -3.16 8.13
CA LEU A 137 4.46 -3.31 9.37
C LEU A 137 4.35 -2.00 10.17
N LYS A 138 5.38 -1.15 10.07
CA LYS A 138 5.41 0.19 10.67
C LYS A 138 5.72 1.24 9.60
N THR A 139 5.06 2.39 9.69
CA THR A 139 5.24 3.50 8.73
C THR A 139 6.68 4.06 8.72
N GLU A 140 7.38 3.96 9.85
CA GLU A 140 8.71 4.58 10.04
C GLU A 140 9.88 3.65 9.75
N SER A 141 9.65 2.34 9.64
CA SER A 141 10.71 1.36 9.39
C SER A 141 10.40 0.52 8.15
N ARG A 142 11.42 0.37 7.28
CA ARG A 142 11.35 -0.54 6.13
C ARG A 142 11.30 -2.01 6.56
N HIS A 143 11.92 -2.35 7.70
CA HIS A 143 11.99 -3.74 8.16
C HIS A 143 11.68 -3.83 9.65
N THR A 144 10.75 -4.70 9.99
CA THR A 144 10.43 -5.07 11.37
C THR A 144 10.81 -6.52 11.60
N LEU A 145 11.66 -6.77 12.59
CA LEU A 145 12.07 -8.12 12.98
C LEU A 145 11.17 -8.59 14.13
N LEU A 146 10.51 -9.72 13.93
CA LEU A 146 9.68 -10.38 14.94
C LEU A 146 10.30 -11.72 15.31
N VAL A 147 10.35 -12.03 16.62
CA VAL A 147 10.79 -13.33 17.13
C VAL A 147 9.71 -13.87 18.06
N GLY A 148 9.44 -15.19 18.04
CA GLY A 148 8.45 -15.76 18.97
C GLY A 148 7.70 -16.94 18.38
N THR A 149 6.46 -17.14 18.83
CA THR A 149 5.58 -18.20 18.34
C THR A 149 4.29 -17.58 17.78
N PRO A 150 3.53 -18.27 16.91
CA PRO A 150 2.28 -17.73 16.36
C PRO A 150 1.36 -17.18 17.46
N GLY A 151 0.96 -15.90 17.34
CA GLY A 151 0.14 -15.19 18.32
C GLY A 151 0.90 -14.60 19.53
N ASN A 152 2.21 -14.84 19.66
CA ASN A 152 3.05 -14.31 20.73
C ASN A 152 4.44 -13.96 20.18
N TYR A 153 4.50 -12.81 19.50
CA TYR A 153 5.73 -12.26 18.92
C TYR A 153 6.23 -11.06 19.72
N GLU A 154 7.55 -11.03 19.94
CA GLU A 154 8.27 -9.84 20.36
C GLU A 154 8.91 -9.15 19.15
N GLU A 155 8.87 -7.83 19.14
CA GLU A 155 9.60 -7.04 18.16
C GLU A 155 11.01 -6.76 18.66
N ILE A 156 11.99 -6.97 17.78
CA ILE A 156 13.40 -6.67 18.05
C ILE A 156 13.83 -5.54 17.12
N GLY A 157 14.32 -4.44 17.69
CA GLY A 157 14.80 -3.31 16.92
C GLY A 157 16.05 -3.66 16.08
N LEU A 158 16.17 -3.04 14.91
CA LEU A 158 17.31 -3.18 14.00
C LEU A 158 18.12 -1.87 14.00
N LYS A 159 19.40 -1.92 14.36
CA LYS A 159 20.31 -0.75 14.37
C LYS A 159 20.77 -0.36 12.97
N ASN A 160 21.10 -1.35 12.15
CA ASN A 160 21.61 -1.16 10.80
C ASN A 160 21.34 -2.40 9.94
N GLY A 161 21.37 -2.20 8.62
CA GLY A 161 21.23 -3.28 7.64
C GLY A 161 22.11 -3.01 6.43
N ILE A 162 22.87 -4.01 5.99
CA ILE A 162 23.69 -3.96 4.78
C ILE A 162 23.27 -5.11 3.88
N GLN A 163 23.02 -4.80 2.61
CA GLN A 163 22.86 -5.81 1.57
C GLN A 163 24.25 -6.27 1.11
N GLY A 164 24.58 -7.53 1.34
CA GLY A 164 25.85 -8.15 0.92
C GLY A 164 25.60 -9.35 0.02
N GLY A 165 25.79 -9.21 -1.29
CA GLY A 165 25.62 -10.30 -2.25
C GLY A 165 24.24 -10.96 -2.15
N SER A 166 24.22 -12.24 -1.77
CA SER A 166 23.02 -13.07 -1.59
C SER A 166 22.49 -13.13 -0.15
N SER A 167 22.83 -12.14 0.68
CA SER A 167 22.33 -12.03 2.05
C SER A 167 22.05 -10.58 2.47
N PHE A 168 21.07 -10.43 3.36
CA PHE A 168 20.96 -9.24 4.20
C PHE A 168 21.61 -9.50 5.54
N TYR A 169 22.45 -8.58 5.98
CA TYR A 169 23.07 -8.60 7.29
C TYR A 169 22.52 -7.45 8.11
N TYR A 170 22.03 -7.74 9.30
CA TYR A 170 21.56 -6.76 10.25
C TYR A 170 22.29 -6.90 11.58
N LYS A 171 22.32 -5.81 12.33
CA LYS A 171 22.62 -5.86 13.77
C LYS A 171 21.38 -5.43 14.54
N THR A 172 20.97 -6.23 15.52
CA THR A 172 19.84 -5.88 16.39
C THR A 172 20.24 -4.81 17.41
N GLU A 173 19.25 -4.17 18.04
CA GLU A 173 19.48 -3.24 19.15
C GLU A 173 20.24 -3.87 20.32
N ASN A 174 20.10 -5.18 20.51
CA ASN A 174 20.81 -5.95 21.52
C ASN A 174 22.22 -6.40 21.06
N ASP A 175 22.76 -5.80 20.00
CA ASP A 175 24.07 -6.10 19.41
C ASP A 175 24.23 -7.54 18.93
N THR A 176 23.13 -8.21 18.60
CA THR A 176 23.13 -9.55 18.01
C THR A 176 23.22 -9.45 16.48
N ASP A 177 24.14 -10.20 15.89
CA ASP A 177 24.27 -10.28 14.44
C ASP A 177 23.17 -11.16 13.85
N LEU A 178 22.61 -10.74 12.71
CA LEU A 178 21.57 -11.46 12.00
C LEU A 178 21.92 -11.54 10.51
N ALA A 179 21.94 -12.75 9.96
CA ALA A 179 22.10 -13.01 8.54
C ALA A 179 20.83 -13.65 7.97
N LEU A 180 20.25 -13.02 6.95
CA LEU A 180 19.04 -13.46 6.26
C LEU A 180 19.30 -13.61 4.74
N PRO A 181 19.65 -14.82 4.28
CA PRO A 181 19.93 -15.08 2.86
C PRO A 181 18.69 -14.98 1.95
N TYR A 182 18.90 -14.76 0.65
CA TYR A 182 17.84 -14.73 -0.37
C TYR A 182 17.34 -16.14 -0.78
N GLY A 183 18.01 -17.21 -0.36
CA GLY A 183 17.58 -18.60 -0.62
C GLY A 183 18.74 -19.59 -0.89
N ASN A 184 18.37 -20.87 -0.98
CA ASN A 184 19.16 -22.08 -1.30
C ASN A 184 20.69 -21.90 -1.48
N GLY A 185 21.42 -21.94 -0.36
CA GLY A 185 22.89 -22.02 -0.35
C GLY A 185 23.49 -21.57 0.99
N GLU A 186 22.84 -20.62 1.65
CA GLU A 186 23.25 -20.09 2.96
C GLU A 186 22.11 -20.27 3.97
N THR A 187 22.48 -20.58 5.22
CA THR A 187 21.54 -20.81 6.32
C THR A 187 21.33 -19.50 7.09
N PRO A 188 20.09 -19.07 7.36
CA PRO A 188 19.85 -17.91 8.21
C PRO A 188 20.51 -18.09 9.58
N GLN A 189 21.05 -17.01 10.13
CA GLN A 189 21.78 -17.03 11.40
C GLN A 189 21.31 -15.90 12.30
N TYR A 190 21.10 -16.19 13.59
CA TYR A 190 20.81 -15.21 14.63
C TYR A 190 21.76 -15.41 15.81
N GLY A 191 22.68 -14.47 16.00
CA GLY A 191 23.80 -14.62 16.92
C GLY A 191 24.66 -15.82 16.53
N ASN A 192 24.78 -16.79 17.44
CA ASN A 192 25.54 -18.03 17.21
C ASN A 192 24.67 -19.19 16.72
N GLU A 193 23.38 -18.97 16.48
CA GLU A 193 22.43 -20.02 16.12
C GLU A 193 22.13 -20.03 14.63
N TYR A 194 22.21 -21.21 14.02
CA TYR A 194 21.73 -21.47 12.66
C TYR A 194 20.26 -21.85 12.69
N LEU A 195 19.47 -21.23 11.82
CA LEU A 195 18.03 -21.38 11.76
C LEU A 195 17.61 -22.16 10.51
N ALA A 196 16.52 -22.91 10.61
CA ALA A 196 15.93 -23.55 9.44
C ALA A 196 15.16 -22.52 8.60
N TYR A 197 15.51 -22.39 7.32
CA TYR A 197 14.81 -21.49 6.41
C TYR A 197 13.36 -21.96 6.19
N ILE A 198 12.41 -21.04 6.22
CA ILE A 198 11.02 -21.29 5.84
C ILE A 198 10.77 -20.60 4.50
N PRO A 199 10.41 -21.35 3.44
CA PRO A 199 10.01 -20.75 2.18
C PRO A 199 8.79 -19.86 2.38
N VAL A 200 8.93 -18.60 1.99
CA VAL A 200 7.83 -17.63 1.97
C VAL A 200 7.57 -17.29 0.52
N ASP A 201 6.43 -17.72 0.00
CA ASP A 201 6.00 -17.25 -1.33
C ASP A 201 5.60 -15.78 -1.25
N ASN A 202 5.90 -15.01 -2.30
CA ASN A 202 5.68 -13.57 -2.42
C ASN A 202 4.18 -13.20 -2.38
N ALA A 203 3.49 -13.41 -1.27
CA ALA A 203 2.13 -12.95 -0.94
C ALA A 203 1.59 -13.53 0.38
N GLN A 204 2.31 -14.38 1.12
CA GLN A 204 1.69 -15.08 2.26
C GLN A 204 1.22 -14.14 3.37
N ASP A 205 -0.02 -14.38 3.81
CA ASP A 205 -0.72 -13.70 4.89
C ASP A 205 0.08 -13.80 6.20
N LEU A 206 0.40 -12.65 6.79
CA LEU A 206 0.88 -12.53 8.17
C LEU A 206 0.06 -13.39 9.16
N ALA A 207 -1.23 -13.57 8.87
CA ALA A 207 -2.13 -14.44 9.61
C ALA A 207 -1.73 -15.93 9.60
N ALA A 208 -1.14 -16.44 8.51
CA ALA A 208 -0.65 -17.83 8.45
C ALA A 208 0.50 -18.07 9.44
N PHE A 209 1.23 -17.02 9.79
CA PHE A 209 2.25 -17.02 10.82
C PHE A 209 1.72 -16.54 12.18
N GLY A 210 0.42 -16.25 12.31
CA GLY A 210 -0.18 -15.75 13.55
C GLY A 210 0.32 -14.36 13.96
N VAL A 211 0.74 -13.54 12.99
CA VAL A 211 1.05 -12.12 13.22
C VAL A 211 -0.24 -11.33 13.05
N ASP A 212 -0.69 -10.68 14.12
CA ASP A 212 -1.84 -9.78 14.08
C ASP A 212 -1.42 -8.45 13.44
N PHE A 213 -2.24 -7.96 12.51
CA PHE A 213 -2.02 -6.66 11.88
C PHE A 213 -3.36 -6.05 11.48
N THR A 214 -3.47 -4.74 11.68
CA THR A 214 -4.53 -3.97 11.06
C THR A 214 -4.20 -3.86 9.58
N ALA A 215 -4.93 -4.59 8.73
CA ALA A 215 -4.80 -4.44 7.29
C ALA A 215 -5.00 -2.95 6.93
N PRO A 216 -4.09 -2.33 6.17
CA PRO A 216 -4.32 -0.98 5.71
C PRO A 216 -5.61 -0.97 4.90
N ASP A 217 -6.34 0.15 4.96
CA ASP A 217 -7.52 0.35 4.13
C ASP A 217 -7.19 -0.14 2.72
N PRO A 218 -7.98 -1.10 2.17
CA PRO A 218 -7.75 -1.52 0.81
C PRO A 218 -7.78 -0.25 -0.04
N HIS A 219 -6.79 -0.10 -0.92
CA HIS A 219 -6.90 0.91 -1.96
C HIS A 219 -8.22 0.61 -2.67
N LEU A 220 -9.21 1.50 -2.53
CA LEU A 220 -10.47 1.35 -3.20
C LEU A 220 -10.15 1.57 -4.66
N ASP A 221 -10.13 0.47 -5.39
CA ASP A 221 -10.26 0.49 -6.81
C ASP A 221 -11.68 1.05 -7.10
N PRO A 222 -11.81 2.26 -7.67
CA PRO A 222 -13.08 2.96 -7.92
C PRO A 222 -14.22 2.10 -8.48
N PHE A 223 -13.88 1.07 -9.26
CA PHE A 223 -14.83 0.31 -10.05
C PHE A 223 -14.98 -1.13 -9.56
N CYS A 224 -14.30 -1.49 -8.46
CA CYS A 224 -14.37 -2.81 -7.85
C CYS A 224 -15.29 -2.78 -6.63
N LYS A 225 -16.60 -2.54 -6.86
CA LYS A 225 -17.65 -2.52 -5.82
C LYS A 225 -17.68 -3.79 -4.95
N GLU A 226 -17.11 -4.89 -5.43
CA GLU A 226 -17.01 -6.15 -4.68
C GLU A 226 -16.12 -6.05 -3.41
N MET A 227 -15.25 -5.05 -3.31
CA MET A 227 -14.43 -4.82 -2.11
C MET A 227 -15.22 -4.18 -0.96
N GLU A 228 -16.39 -3.58 -1.20
CA GLU A 228 -17.28 -3.07 -0.14
C GLU A 228 -17.84 -4.21 0.73
N ASN A 229 -17.89 -5.44 0.20
CA ASN A 229 -18.52 -6.59 0.84
C ASN A 229 -17.54 -7.59 1.47
N ARG A 230 -16.23 -7.42 1.31
CA ARG A 230 -15.25 -8.26 2.02
C ARG A 230 -15.05 -7.67 3.41
N LYS A 231 -15.87 -8.13 4.37
CA LYS A 231 -15.56 -7.98 5.80
C LYS A 231 -14.07 -8.30 6.00
N PRO A 232 -13.32 -7.52 6.80
CA PRO A 232 -11.99 -7.94 7.21
C PRO A 232 -12.13 -9.36 7.73
N ALA A 233 -11.26 -10.27 7.26
CA ALA A 233 -11.26 -11.66 7.70
C ALA A 233 -11.28 -11.63 9.23
N SER A 234 -12.44 -11.98 9.79
CA SER A 234 -12.66 -11.94 11.22
C SER A 234 -11.57 -12.78 11.86
N ALA A 235 -10.87 -12.21 12.85
CA ALA A 235 -9.93 -12.92 13.70
C ALA A 235 -10.47 -14.32 14.02
N PRO A 236 -9.65 -15.38 13.95
CA PRO A 236 -10.12 -16.73 14.22
C PRO A 236 -10.79 -16.74 15.60
N GLY A 237 -12.06 -17.13 15.58
CA GLY A 237 -12.95 -17.05 16.73
C GLY A 237 -12.34 -17.71 17.95
N LYS A 238 -12.48 -17.03 19.10
CA LYS A 238 -12.25 -17.62 20.41
C LYS A 238 -13.05 -18.91 20.55
N GLY A 239 -12.33 -20.00 20.81
CA GLY A 239 -12.73 -21.06 21.74
C GLY A 239 -13.96 -21.89 21.38
N PHE A 240 -13.72 -23.08 20.85
CA PHE A 240 -14.50 -24.25 21.25
C PHE A 240 -13.76 -24.97 22.39
N THR A 241 -14.20 -24.75 23.62
CA THR A 241 -13.97 -25.70 24.72
C THR A 241 -15.13 -26.69 24.74
N ARG A 242 -14.77 -27.96 24.51
CA ARG A 242 -15.43 -29.24 24.81
C ARG A 242 -16.95 -29.31 24.81
#